data_AF-A0A8H4YBT2-F1
#
_entry.id   AF-A0A8H4YBT2-F1
#
_cell.length_a   1.000
_cell.length_b   1.000
_cell.length_c   1.000
_cell.angle_alpha   90.00
_cell.angle_beta   90.00
_cell.angle_gamma   90.00
#
_symmetry.space_group_name_H-M   'P 1'
#
loop_
_entity.id
_entity.type
_entity.pdbx_description
1 polymer ?
#
loop_
_entity_poly.entity_id
_entity_poly.type
_entity_poly.pdbx_seq_one_letter_code
_entity_poly.pdbx_strand_id
1 'polypeptide(L)'
;MPHKHKRKRGDDDADFNLPPSQIARPLQVGKKNATAGKDAPVKAKKGKKGRNENDAPRAFRRLMAVAQGKKVRSGLDDGNDDGKSAKQKAEELKIRPGEDLRAFSQRVDASLPVAGLTKKTAIKDGKDEQGFKVYRTRKERNMHKLYDQWREEERKIKERKEEEADEAIGRELDEDPTGVAAIARAELNEITGKRAKRKGGKIDDPWAELKKKRAEAKIAVHDQAQAPPELNKGTSRQLKVGDATADVANIPKTAGSLKRREELQEARADVLEAYRKIREHEQAKLLRAGL
;
A
#
# COMPACT_ATOMS: atom_id res chain seq x y z
N MET A 1 25.09 -2.01 -46.21
CA MET A 1 23.98 -1.56 -45.33
C MET A 1 23.27 -2.80 -44.80
N PRO A 2 22.99 -2.92 -43.49
CA PRO A 2 22.37 -4.14 -42.96
C PRO A 2 20.88 -4.19 -43.32
N HIS A 3 20.44 -5.30 -43.93
CA HIS A 3 19.05 -5.52 -44.31
C HIS A 3 18.18 -5.80 -43.08
N LYS A 4 17.03 -5.11 -43.00
CA LYS A 4 16.05 -5.25 -41.92
C LYS A 4 15.18 -6.50 -42.16
N HIS A 5 15.27 -7.51 -41.30
CA HIS A 5 14.39 -8.67 -41.37
C HIS A 5 12.97 -8.31 -40.89
N LYS A 6 11.96 -8.52 -41.74
CA LYS A 6 10.55 -8.53 -41.33
C LYS A 6 10.22 -9.93 -40.79
N ARG A 7 9.69 -10.02 -39.57
CA ARG A 7 9.13 -11.26 -39.04
C ARG A 7 7.83 -11.57 -39.80
N LYS A 8 7.74 -12.75 -40.38
CA LYS A 8 6.51 -13.32 -40.95
C LYS A 8 5.58 -13.60 -39.77
N ARG A 9 4.61 -12.73 -39.50
CA ARG A 9 3.50 -13.07 -38.59
C ARG A 9 2.66 -14.10 -39.35
N GLY A 10 2.46 -15.26 -38.74
CA GLY A 10 1.50 -16.26 -39.24
C GLY A 10 0.11 -15.65 -39.20
N ASP A 11 -0.74 -16.13 -40.11
CA ASP A 11 -2.11 -15.69 -40.30
C ASP A 11 -3.00 -16.30 -39.20
N ASP A 12 -2.78 -15.86 -37.95
CA ASP A 12 -3.46 -16.38 -36.76
C ASP A 12 -4.68 -15.52 -36.37
N ASP A 13 -5.10 -14.57 -37.22
CA ASP A 13 -6.18 -13.61 -36.93
C ASP A 13 -7.56 -14.31 -36.72
N ALA A 14 -7.73 -15.52 -37.25
CA ALA A 14 -8.92 -16.34 -37.04
C ALA A 14 -9.03 -16.88 -35.60
N ASP A 15 -7.91 -17.07 -34.90
CA ASP A 15 -7.89 -17.58 -33.52
C ASP A 15 -8.25 -16.50 -32.49
N PHE A 16 -8.22 -15.22 -32.88
CA PHE A 16 -8.50 -14.08 -31.99
C PHE A 16 -9.89 -13.45 -32.21
N ASN A 17 -10.54 -13.71 -33.34
CA ASN A 17 -11.88 -13.19 -33.68
C ASN A 17 -12.96 -14.27 -33.56
N LEU A 18 -13.15 -14.81 -32.36
CA LEU A 18 -14.27 -15.73 -32.10
C LEU A 18 -15.56 -14.95 -31.79
N PRO A 19 -16.74 -15.46 -32.24
CA PRO A 19 -18.03 -14.88 -31.87
C PRO A 19 -18.26 -15.00 -30.36
N PRO A 20 -19.13 -14.16 -29.76
CA PRO A 20 -19.33 -14.11 -28.30
C PRO A 20 -19.84 -15.42 -27.67
N SER A 21 -20.27 -16.39 -28.48
CA SER A 21 -20.66 -17.73 -28.03
C SER A 21 -19.49 -18.73 -27.91
N GLN A 22 -18.30 -18.41 -28.44
CA GLN A 22 -17.13 -19.29 -28.41
C GLN A 22 -15.97 -18.65 -27.64
N ILE A 23 -15.52 -19.33 -26.59
CA ILE A 23 -14.43 -18.86 -25.72
C ILE A 23 -13.12 -19.47 -26.22
N ALA A 24 -12.11 -18.63 -26.49
CA ALA A 24 -10.78 -19.07 -26.88
C ALA A 24 -10.14 -19.95 -25.81
N ARG A 25 -9.43 -21.01 -26.22
CA ARG A 25 -8.67 -21.86 -25.28
C ARG A 25 -7.54 -21.05 -24.63
N PRO A 26 -7.30 -21.17 -23.32
CA PRO A 26 -6.24 -20.44 -22.66
C PRO A 26 -4.88 -20.86 -23.23
N LEU A 27 -4.02 -19.87 -23.50
CA LEU A 27 -2.64 -20.08 -23.95
C LEU A 27 -1.90 -21.02 -23.00
N GLN A 28 -1.25 -22.05 -23.55
CA GLN A 28 -0.46 -22.98 -22.74
C GLN A 28 0.76 -22.24 -22.16
N VAL A 29 0.73 -21.94 -20.87
CA VAL A 29 1.86 -21.34 -20.16
C VAL A 29 2.93 -22.41 -19.92
N GLY A 30 4.09 -22.28 -20.56
CA GLY A 30 5.28 -23.08 -20.23
C GLY A 30 5.81 -24.00 -21.34
N LYS A 31 5.17 -24.06 -22.51
CA LYS A 31 5.75 -24.72 -23.68
C LYS A 31 6.11 -23.68 -24.73
N LYS A 32 7.41 -23.51 -24.93
CA LYS A 32 7.94 -22.78 -26.09
C LYS A 32 7.44 -23.53 -27.32
N ASN A 33 6.83 -22.84 -28.28
CA ASN A 33 6.40 -23.41 -29.55
C ASN A 33 7.58 -24.17 -30.18
N ALA A 34 7.55 -25.49 -30.08
CA ALA A 34 8.50 -26.38 -30.72
C ALA A 34 7.96 -26.68 -32.12
N THR A 35 8.16 -25.74 -33.04
CA THR A 35 8.01 -26.00 -34.46
C THR A 35 9.39 -25.99 -35.12
N ALA A 36 9.79 -27.20 -35.50
CA ALA A 36 10.76 -27.57 -36.53
C ALA A 36 12.21 -27.04 -36.44
N GLY A 37 13.12 -27.96 -36.14
CA GLY A 37 14.56 -27.86 -36.34
C GLY A 37 15.25 -29.09 -35.75
N LYS A 38 15.21 -30.20 -36.50
CA LYS A 38 16.00 -31.40 -36.18
C LYS A 38 17.50 -31.10 -36.35
N ASP A 39 18.30 -31.88 -35.62
CA ASP A 39 19.74 -32.11 -35.79
C ASP A 39 20.73 -31.21 -35.03
N ALA A 40 20.93 -31.52 -33.73
CA ALA A 40 22.24 -31.47 -33.05
C ALA A 40 22.17 -32.16 -31.67
N PRO A 41 23.10 -33.07 -31.30
CA PRO A 41 23.04 -33.77 -30.02
C PRO A 41 23.68 -32.90 -28.92
N VAL A 42 22.87 -32.21 -28.12
CA VAL A 42 23.33 -31.55 -26.89
C VAL A 42 23.24 -32.54 -25.72
N LYS A 43 24.38 -32.79 -25.07
CA LYS A 43 24.55 -33.76 -23.99
C LYS A 43 23.46 -33.64 -22.91
N ALA A 44 22.74 -34.73 -22.68
CA ALA A 44 21.78 -34.86 -21.60
C ALA A 44 22.46 -34.71 -20.24
N LYS A 45 22.03 -33.72 -19.44
CA LYS A 45 22.30 -33.69 -18.00
C LYS A 45 21.63 -34.91 -17.36
N LYS A 46 22.43 -35.71 -16.66
CA LYS A 46 22.05 -36.91 -15.90
C LYS A 46 20.82 -36.63 -15.03
N GLY A 47 19.65 -37.04 -15.52
CA GLY A 47 18.39 -37.04 -14.76
C GLY A 47 18.49 -38.03 -13.61
N LYS A 48 17.95 -37.65 -12.44
CA LYS A 48 17.91 -38.46 -11.22
C LYS A 48 17.40 -39.88 -11.53
N LYS A 49 18.17 -40.87 -11.07
CA LYS A 49 17.85 -42.31 -11.09
C LYS A 49 16.38 -42.54 -10.68
N GLY A 50 15.68 -43.35 -11.47
CA GLY A 50 14.23 -43.54 -11.44
C GLY A 50 13.65 -43.84 -10.06
N ARG A 51 12.51 -43.23 -9.75
CA ARG A 51 11.71 -43.49 -8.54
C ARG A 51 10.55 -44.43 -8.85
N ASN A 52 10.76 -45.41 -9.72
CA ASN A 52 9.66 -46.24 -10.23
C ASN A 52 9.54 -47.61 -9.55
N GLU A 53 10.32 -47.88 -8.50
CA GLU A 53 10.27 -49.17 -7.81
C GLU A 53 9.36 -49.18 -6.58
N ASN A 54 8.79 -48.04 -6.18
CA ASN A 54 7.95 -47.96 -4.98
C ASN A 54 6.77 -47.00 -5.20
N ASP A 55 5.58 -47.57 -5.41
CA ASP A 55 4.31 -46.86 -5.66
C ASP A 55 3.74 -46.14 -4.41
N ALA A 56 4.42 -46.30 -3.26
CA ALA A 56 4.03 -45.60 -2.05
C ALA A 56 4.22 -44.07 -2.18
N PRO A 57 3.23 -43.26 -1.77
CA PRO A 57 3.32 -41.82 -1.83
C PRO A 57 4.54 -41.31 -1.05
N ARG A 58 5.14 -40.23 -1.55
CA ARG A 58 6.43 -39.69 -1.05
C ARG A 58 6.43 -39.38 0.46
N ALA A 59 5.29 -39.00 1.01
CA ALA A 59 5.10 -38.78 2.44
C ALA A 59 5.19 -40.08 3.24
N PHE A 60 4.50 -41.15 2.78
CA PHE A 60 4.53 -42.46 3.42
C PHE A 60 5.93 -43.08 3.38
N ARG A 61 6.66 -42.95 2.27
CA ARG A 61 8.06 -43.37 2.19
C ARG A 61 8.97 -42.66 3.20
N ARG A 62 8.73 -41.37 3.45
CA ARG A 62 9.48 -40.62 4.47
C ARG A 62 9.16 -41.16 5.86
N LEU A 63 7.89 -41.41 6.15
CA LEU A 63 7.43 -41.96 7.42
C LEU A 63 8.00 -43.36 7.67
N MET A 64 7.90 -44.28 6.71
CA MET A 64 8.49 -45.61 6.81
C MET A 64 10.02 -45.57 6.93
N ALA A 65 10.69 -44.61 6.29
CA ALA A 65 12.14 -44.44 6.46
C ALA A 65 12.51 -43.99 7.88
N VAL A 66 11.72 -43.10 8.49
CA VAL A 66 11.89 -42.69 9.90
C VAL A 66 11.65 -43.89 10.83
N ALA A 67 10.59 -44.66 10.59
CA ALA A 67 10.28 -45.87 11.36
C ALA A 67 11.36 -46.95 11.23
N GLN A 68 12.01 -47.06 10.06
CA GLN A 68 13.17 -47.92 9.83
C GLN A 68 14.49 -47.38 10.43
N GLY A 69 14.44 -46.29 11.22
CA GLY A 69 15.61 -45.70 11.87
C GLY A 69 16.52 -44.89 10.95
N LYS A 70 16.11 -44.61 9.71
CA LYS A 70 16.88 -43.72 8.82
C LYS A 70 16.68 -42.28 9.27
N LYS A 71 17.78 -41.64 9.70
CA LYS A 71 17.81 -40.24 10.13
C LYS A 71 17.32 -39.34 8.99
N VAL A 72 16.17 -38.72 9.19
CA VAL A 72 15.67 -37.65 8.31
C VAL A 72 16.57 -36.45 8.48
N ARG A 73 17.07 -35.91 7.36
CA ARG A 73 17.86 -34.67 7.38
C ARG A 73 17.01 -33.56 7.99
N SER A 74 17.49 -32.93 9.06
CA SER A 74 16.81 -31.80 9.71
C SER A 74 16.57 -30.73 8.64
N GLY A 75 15.29 -30.45 8.40
CA GLY A 75 14.84 -29.39 7.51
C GLY A 75 14.22 -28.24 8.28
N LEU A 76 14.37 -28.26 9.61
CA LEU A 76 13.96 -27.19 10.51
C LEU A 76 15.25 -26.49 10.96
N ASP A 77 15.29 -25.19 10.73
CA ASP A 77 16.37 -24.28 11.08
C ASP A 77 16.33 -24.03 12.61
N ASP A 78 16.54 -25.10 13.37
CA ASP A 78 16.91 -24.99 14.78
C ASP A 78 18.36 -24.51 14.73
N GLY A 79 18.59 -23.20 14.90
CA GLY A 79 19.85 -22.47 14.66
C GLY A 79 21.09 -22.90 15.44
N ASN A 80 21.23 -24.20 15.75
CA ASN A 80 22.47 -24.85 16.11
C ASN A 80 23.11 -25.46 14.86
N ASP A 81 23.52 -24.60 13.92
CA ASP A 81 24.50 -24.98 12.93
C ASP A 81 25.85 -25.09 13.66
N ASP A 82 26.26 -26.32 14.01
CA ASP A 82 27.65 -26.68 14.33
C ASP A 82 28.54 -26.62 13.06
N GLY A 83 28.34 -25.58 12.25
CA GLY A 83 29.13 -25.24 11.09
C GLY A 83 30.41 -24.58 11.56
N LYS A 84 31.40 -25.40 11.97
CA LYS A 84 32.84 -25.11 12.05
C LYS A 84 33.21 -23.62 11.86
N SER A 85 32.84 -22.77 12.82
CA SER A 85 33.44 -21.44 12.92
C SER A 85 34.77 -21.66 13.64
N ALA A 86 35.85 -21.39 12.92
CA ALA A 86 37.17 -21.37 13.51
C ALA A 86 37.12 -20.47 14.75
N LYS A 87 37.37 -21.06 15.94
CA LYS A 87 37.67 -20.31 17.16
C LYS A 87 38.83 -19.37 16.84
N GLN A 88 38.52 -18.13 16.46
CA GLN A 88 39.52 -17.07 16.47
C GLN A 88 39.85 -16.88 17.95
N LYS A 89 41.06 -17.31 18.32
CA LYS A 89 41.64 -17.03 19.63
C LYS A 89 41.54 -15.52 19.84
N ALA A 90 40.88 -15.10 20.91
CA ALA A 90 40.89 -13.71 21.33
C ALA A 90 42.35 -13.34 21.60
N GLU A 91 42.99 -12.66 20.63
CA GLU A 91 44.30 -12.06 20.85
C GLU A 91 44.15 -11.02 21.96
N GLU A 92 44.99 -11.09 22.99
CA GLU A 92 45.01 -10.08 24.05
C GLU A 92 45.13 -8.68 23.44
N LEU A 93 44.31 -7.74 23.92
CA LEU A 93 44.21 -6.37 23.45
C LEU A 93 45.44 -5.55 23.86
N LYS A 94 46.59 -5.89 23.28
CA LYS A 94 47.87 -5.19 23.44
C LYS A 94 48.22 -4.47 22.16
N ILE A 95 48.77 -3.26 22.31
CA ILE A 95 49.35 -2.49 21.20
C ILE A 95 50.56 -3.29 20.71
N ARG A 96 50.59 -3.64 19.42
CA ARG A 96 51.75 -4.35 18.85
C ARG A 96 52.91 -3.36 18.68
N PRO A 97 54.17 -3.80 18.79
CA PRO A 97 55.31 -2.92 18.56
C PRO A 97 55.25 -2.34 17.13
N GLY A 98 55.23 -1.01 17.01
CA GLY A 98 55.13 -0.29 15.74
C GLY A 98 53.70 0.04 15.27
N GLU A 99 52.68 -0.26 16.06
CA GLU A 99 51.29 0.12 15.77
C GLU A 99 50.92 1.43 16.49
N ASP A 100 50.33 2.38 15.75
CA ASP A 100 49.80 3.62 16.31
C ASP A 100 48.43 3.39 16.99
N LEU A 101 48.04 4.24 17.94
CA LEU A 101 46.79 4.14 18.71
C LEU A 101 45.55 4.03 17.80
N ARG A 102 45.59 4.66 16.63
CA ARG A 102 44.53 4.60 15.61
C ARG A 102 44.44 3.25 14.91
N ALA A 103 45.56 2.58 14.70
CA ALA A 103 45.58 1.24 14.12
C ALA A 103 45.13 0.20 15.16
N PHE A 104 45.54 0.39 16.42
CA PHE A 104 45.03 -0.41 17.55
C PHE A 104 43.51 -0.30 17.68
N SER A 105 42.95 0.93 17.64
CA SER A 105 41.49 1.11 17.73
C SER A 105 40.75 0.46 16.56
N GLN A 106 41.26 0.55 15.33
CA GLN A 106 40.67 -0.15 14.18
C GLN A 106 40.65 -1.66 14.32
N ARG A 107 41.70 -2.24 14.92
CA ARG A 107 41.80 -3.68 15.18
C ARG A 107 40.85 -4.12 16.29
N VAL A 108 40.70 -3.30 17.33
CA VAL A 108 39.70 -3.48 18.40
C VAL A 108 38.29 -3.42 17.81
N ASP A 109 37.97 -2.39 17.03
CA ASP A 109 36.67 -2.23 16.39
C ASP A 109 36.37 -3.38 15.41
N ALA A 110 37.41 -3.93 14.78
CA ALA A 110 37.30 -5.08 13.88
C ALA A 110 37.12 -6.44 14.58
N SER A 111 37.60 -6.57 15.81
CA SER A 111 37.47 -7.79 16.60
C SER A 111 36.15 -7.87 17.38
N LEU A 112 35.44 -6.75 17.50
CA LEU A 112 34.08 -6.75 18.05
C LEU A 112 33.13 -7.50 17.10
N PRO A 113 32.30 -8.43 17.61
CA PRO A 113 31.31 -9.17 16.82
C PRO A 113 30.09 -8.30 16.47
N VAL A 114 30.32 -7.04 16.08
CA VAL A 114 29.29 -6.10 15.66
C VAL A 114 29.31 -6.07 14.13
N ALA A 115 28.41 -6.84 13.52
CA ALA A 115 28.26 -6.90 12.07
C ALA A 115 27.98 -5.49 11.51
N GLY A 116 28.85 -5.01 10.62
CA GLY A 116 28.66 -3.76 9.87
C GLY A 116 29.53 -2.57 10.30
N LEU A 117 30.26 -2.63 11.41
CA LEU A 117 31.06 -1.50 11.90
C LEU A 117 32.42 -1.34 11.20
N THR A 118 32.96 -2.44 10.66
CA THR A 118 34.37 -2.51 10.23
C THR A 118 34.68 -1.84 8.89
N LYS A 119 33.66 -1.50 8.09
CA LYS A 119 33.79 -0.70 6.87
C LYS A 119 32.52 0.12 6.66
N LYS A 120 32.65 1.44 6.58
CA LYS A 120 31.61 2.37 6.11
C LYS A 120 31.30 2.10 4.63
N THR A 121 30.63 1.00 4.32
CA THR A 121 29.97 0.84 3.03
C THR A 121 28.68 1.64 3.13
N ALA A 122 28.54 2.72 2.37
CA ALA A 122 27.31 3.50 2.30
C ALA A 122 26.12 2.54 2.19
N ILE A 123 25.30 2.49 3.24
CA ILE A 123 24.21 1.53 3.39
C ILE A 123 23.10 2.02 2.47
N LYS A 124 23.17 1.59 1.21
CA LYS A 124 22.13 1.85 0.22
C LYS A 124 21.03 0.81 0.40
N ASP A 125 19.90 1.28 0.90
CA ASP A 125 18.54 0.70 0.91
C ASP A 125 18.42 -0.82 0.77
N GLY A 126 18.04 -1.47 1.88
CA GLY A 126 17.63 -2.88 1.90
C GLY A 126 18.46 -3.81 2.79
N LYS A 127 19.22 -3.24 3.73
CA LYS A 127 19.87 -3.99 4.81
C LYS A 127 19.19 -3.67 6.15
N ASP A 128 19.04 -4.69 6.99
CA ASP A 128 18.56 -4.53 8.37
C ASP A 128 19.57 -3.71 9.19
N GLU A 129 19.18 -3.29 10.38
CA GLU A 129 19.97 -2.48 11.32
C GLU A 129 21.33 -3.14 11.69
N GLN A 130 21.45 -4.45 11.48
CA GLN A 130 22.66 -5.25 11.65
C GLN A 130 23.46 -5.46 10.34
N GLY A 131 23.13 -4.75 9.26
CA GLY A 131 23.87 -4.75 8.00
C GLY A 131 23.63 -5.95 7.07
N PHE A 132 22.71 -6.87 7.43
CA PHE A 132 22.36 -8.03 6.63
C PHE A 132 21.37 -7.69 5.51
N LYS A 133 21.59 -8.27 4.32
CA LYS A 133 20.72 -8.04 3.17
C LYS A 133 19.40 -8.78 3.38
N VAL A 134 18.32 -8.02 3.51
CA VAL A 134 16.99 -8.57 3.76
C VAL A 134 16.36 -8.94 2.44
N TYR A 135 16.19 -10.23 2.20
CA TYR A 135 15.43 -10.69 1.05
C TYR A 135 13.94 -10.57 1.35
N ARG A 136 13.33 -9.45 0.95
CA ARG A 136 11.89 -9.23 1.07
C ARG A 136 11.13 -9.67 -0.16
N THR A 137 9.96 -10.30 0.03
CA THR A 137 9.08 -10.68 -1.07
C THR A 137 8.52 -9.44 -1.79
N ARG A 138 7.93 -9.61 -2.98
CA ARG A 138 7.34 -8.48 -3.74
C ARG A 138 6.19 -7.83 -2.97
N LYS A 139 5.41 -8.62 -2.23
CA LYS A 139 4.28 -8.14 -1.42
C LYS A 139 4.77 -7.33 -0.22
N GLU A 140 5.79 -7.80 0.49
CA GLU A 140 6.42 -7.06 1.61
C GLU A 140 6.99 -5.73 1.14
N ARG A 141 7.69 -5.69 0.00
CA ARG A 141 8.18 -4.42 -0.56
C ARG A 141 7.05 -3.45 -0.86
N ASN A 142 5.89 -3.95 -1.31
CA ASN A 142 4.73 -3.09 -1.54
C ASN A 142 4.11 -2.59 -0.22
N MET A 143 4.05 -3.44 0.81
CA MET A 143 3.58 -3.05 2.14
C MET A 143 4.50 -2.02 2.80
N HIS A 144 5.82 -2.18 2.70
CA HIS A 144 6.76 -1.19 3.24
C HIS A 144 6.64 0.15 2.54
N LYS A 145 6.48 0.17 1.21
CA LYS A 145 6.19 1.42 0.49
C LYS A 145 4.92 2.11 1.02
N LEU A 146 3.89 1.35 1.34
CA LEU A 146 2.66 1.89 1.92
C LEU A 146 2.91 2.45 3.34
N TYR A 147 3.70 1.75 4.16
CA TYR A 147 4.08 2.25 5.49
C TYR A 147 4.99 3.48 5.43
N ASP A 148 5.89 3.56 4.45
CA ASP A 148 6.77 4.69 4.27
C ASP A 148 5.98 5.93 3.81
N GLN A 149 5.04 5.75 2.87
CA GLN A 149 4.08 6.79 2.50
C GLN A 149 3.26 7.25 3.70
N TRP A 150 2.78 6.32 4.53
CA TRP A 150 2.02 6.68 5.73
C TRP A 150 2.87 7.41 6.77
N ARG A 151 4.12 7.01 6.99
CA ARG A 151 5.06 7.72 7.87
C ARG A 151 5.39 9.11 7.36
N GLU A 152 5.54 9.29 6.05
CA GLU A 152 5.73 10.59 5.43
C GLU A 152 4.51 11.47 5.61
N GLU A 153 3.31 10.91 5.42
CA GLU A 153 2.05 11.61 5.67
C GLU A 153 1.89 11.99 7.15
N GLU A 154 2.22 11.10 8.10
CA GLU A 154 2.20 11.41 9.53
C GLU A 154 3.24 12.49 9.90
N ARG A 155 4.44 12.42 9.34
CA ARG A 155 5.45 13.47 9.52
C ARG A 155 4.96 14.81 8.99
N LYS A 156 4.33 14.82 7.82
CA LYS A 156 3.76 16.02 7.21
C LYS A 156 2.58 16.58 8.00
N ILE A 157 1.75 15.72 8.57
CA ILE A 157 0.65 16.14 9.47
C ILE A 157 1.22 16.73 10.75
N LYS A 158 2.25 16.11 11.32
CA LYS A 158 2.93 16.60 12.52
C LYS A 158 3.62 17.94 12.25
N GLU A 159 4.38 18.04 11.17
CA GLU A 159 5.07 19.26 10.75
C GLU A 159 4.07 20.39 10.49
N ARG A 160 2.97 20.14 9.77
CA ARG A 160 1.91 21.14 9.60
C ARG A 160 1.30 21.58 10.94
N LYS A 161 1.13 20.66 11.88
CA LYS A 161 0.58 20.97 13.21
C LYS A 161 1.58 21.74 14.08
N GLU A 162 2.87 21.46 13.92
CA GLU A 162 3.97 22.16 14.59
C GLU A 162 4.17 23.55 13.99
N GLU A 163 4.11 23.69 12.67
CA GLU A 163 4.11 24.98 11.94
C GLU A 163 2.89 25.82 12.33
N GLU A 164 1.70 25.23 12.42
CA GLU A 164 0.50 25.94 12.92
C GLU A 164 0.65 26.35 14.40
N ALA A 165 1.33 25.55 15.22
CA ALA A 165 1.63 25.91 16.61
C ALA A 165 2.69 27.01 16.69
N ASP A 166 3.74 26.98 15.86
CA ASP A 166 4.78 27.99 15.79
C ASP A 166 4.25 29.31 15.21
N GLU A 167 3.35 29.26 14.23
CA GLU A 167 2.63 30.43 13.73
C GLU A 167 1.65 30.99 14.78
N ALA A 168 1.01 30.12 15.58
CA ALA A 168 0.17 30.57 16.67
C ALA A 168 1.00 31.21 17.80
N ILE A 169 2.17 30.65 18.12
CA ILE A 169 3.11 31.22 19.08
C ILE A 169 3.70 32.54 18.55
N GLY A 170 4.08 32.61 17.27
CA GLY A 170 4.58 33.82 16.63
C GLY A 170 3.52 34.92 16.58
N ARG A 171 2.27 34.57 16.24
CA ARG A 171 1.14 35.51 16.26
C ARG A 171 0.80 35.96 17.68
N GLU A 172 0.87 35.08 18.69
CA GLU A 172 0.69 35.44 20.10
C GLU A 172 1.82 36.35 20.61
N LEU A 173 3.06 36.15 20.14
CA LEU A 173 4.21 37.00 20.49
C LEU A 173 4.13 38.38 19.81
N ASP A 174 3.61 38.47 18.59
CA ASP A 174 3.39 39.71 17.84
C ASP A 174 2.17 40.50 18.34
N GLU A 175 1.08 39.81 18.74
CA GLU A 175 -0.12 40.44 19.31
C GLU A 175 0.11 40.92 20.76
N ASP A 176 0.98 40.26 21.54
CA ASP A 176 1.26 40.59 22.94
C ASP A 176 2.77 40.51 23.30
N PRO A 177 3.60 41.48 22.88
CA PRO A 177 5.06 41.48 23.11
C PRO A 177 5.46 41.60 24.59
N THR A 178 4.51 41.92 25.48
CA THR A 178 4.67 42.03 26.93
C THR A 178 4.21 40.78 27.69
N GLY A 179 3.65 39.77 27.01
CA GLY A 179 3.18 38.51 27.61
C GLY A 179 1.90 38.63 28.47
N VAL A 180 1.23 39.78 28.42
CA VAL A 180 0.07 40.09 29.30
C VAL A 180 -1.14 39.20 28.96
N ALA A 181 -1.39 38.87 27.70
CA ALA A 181 -2.48 37.96 27.35
C ALA A 181 -2.20 36.49 27.70
N ALA A 182 -0.94 36.03 27.68
CA ALA A 182 -0.58 34.69 28.15
C ALA A 182 -0.79 34.56 29.67
N ILE A 183 -0.44 35.60 30.44
CA ILE A 183 -0.70 35.68 31.89
C ILE A 183 -2.21 35.75 32.17
N ALA A 184 -2.96 36.55 31.41
CA ALA A 184 -4.42 36.63 31.52
C ALA A 184 -5.11 35.32 31.11
N ARG A 185 -4.61 34.58 30.11
CA ARG A 185 -5.10 33.24 29.72
C ARG A 185 -4.80 32.19 30.78
N ALA A 186 -3.63 32.25 31.44
CA ALA A 186 -3.29 31.39 32.57
C ALA A 186 -4.18 31.66 33.79
N GLU A 187 -4.38 32.94 34.16
CA GLU A 187 -5.33 33.32 35.22
C GLU A 187 -6.77 32.94 34.86
N LEU A 188 -7.21 33.11 33.61
CA LEU A 188 -8.55 32.74 33.18
C LEU A 188 -8.75 31.22 33.17
N ASN A 189 -7.72 30.41 32.86
CA ASN A 189 -7.75 28.95 32.99
C ASN A 189 -7.83 28.49 34.45
N GLU A 190 -7.17 29.17 35.40
CA GLU A 190 -7.34 28.91 36.84
C GLU A 190 -8.76 29.29 37.34
N ILE A 191 -9.33 30.38 36.83
CA ILE A 191 -10.66 30.85 37.23
C ILE A 191 -11.76 30.00 36.58
N THR A 192 -11.59 29.54 35.34
CA THR A 192 -12.56 28.70 34.62
C THR A 192 -12.51 27.24 35.06
N GLY A 193 -11.36 26.72 35.50
CA GLY A 193 -11.26 25.41 36.15
C GLY A 193 -12.11 25.29 37.43
N LYS A 194 -12.38 26.41 38.12
CA LYS A 194 -13.26 26.48 39.30
C LYS A 194 -14.68 26.97 38.99
N ARG A 195 -14.92 27.70 37.89
CA ARG A 195 -16.25 28.23 37.52
C ARG A 195 -17.00 27.45 36.42
N ALA A 196 -16.38 26.50 35.72
CA ALA A 196 -17.06 25.68 34.72
C ALA A 196 -18.16 24.75 35.27
N LYS A 197 -18.35 24.68 36.61
CA LYS A 197 -19.52 24.03 37.22
C LYS A 197 -20.75 24.93 37.36
N ARG A 198 -20.69 26.23 37.02
CA ARG A 198 -21.78 27.17 37.29
C ARG A 198 -21.92 28.26 36.22
N LYS A 199 -22.37 27.90 35.02
CA LYS A 199 -23.15 28.83 34.18
C LYS A 199 -23.95 28.06 33.14
N GLY A 200 -25.26 28.01 33.33
CA GLY A 200 -26.21 27.51 32.35
C GLY A 200 -26.16 28.39 31.10
N GLY A 201 -25.59 27.84 30.03
CA GLY A 201 -25.75 28.33 28.67
C GLY A 201 -26.86 27.53 28.01
N LYS A 202 -27.86 28.25 27.50
CA LYS A 202 -28.91 27.86 26.54
C LYS A 202 -29.12 26.35 26.36
N ILE A 203 -30.26 25.86 26.83
CA ILE A 203 -30.73 24.49 26.59
C ILE A 203 -31.07 24.41 25.09
N ASP A 204 -30.07 24.21 24.25
CA ASP A 204 -30.28 23.48 23.01
C ASP A 204 -30.74 22.10 23.45
N ASP A 205 -31.92 21.71 22.95
CA ASP A 205 -32.59 20.47 23.32
C ASP A 205 -31.55 19.34 23.40
N PRO A 206 -31.27 18.76 24.58
CA PRO A 206 -30.18 17.80 24.77
C PRO A 206 -30.29 16.60 23.81
N TRP A 207 -31.49 16.38 23.26
CA TRP A 207 -31.78 15.38 22.26
C TRP A 207 -31.31 15.76 20.85
N ALA A 208 -31.23 17.04 20.51
CA ALA A 208 -30.70 17.52 19.23
C ALA A 208 -29.18 17.27 19.12
N GLU A 209 -28.44 17.46 20.20
CA GLU A 209 -27.02 17.11 20.25
C GLU A 209 -26.78 15.60 20.15
N LEU A 210 -27.62 14.79 20.79
CA LEU A 210 -27.55 13.34 20.69
C LEU A 210 -27.90 12.84 19.28
N LYS A 211 -28.85 13.48 18.58
CA LYS A 211 -29.16 13.17 17.18
C LYS A 211 -28.00 13.52 16.25
N LYS A 212 -27.37 14.68 16.41
CA LYS A 212 -26.16 15.06 15.65
C LYS A 212 -25.01 14.08 15.92
N LYS A 213 -24.72 13.78 17.19
CA LYS A 213 -23.67 12.82 17.59
C LYS A 213 -23.94 11.40 17.09
N ARG A 214 -25.19 10.94 17.08
CA ARG A 214 -25.56 9.63 16.48
C ARG A 214 -25.49 9.62 14.95
N ALA A 215 -25.79 10.74 14.29
CA ALA A 215 -25.71 10.83 12.83
C ALA A 215 -24.28 10.99 12.32
N GLU A 216 -23.41 11.65 13.08
CA GLU A 216 -22.02 11.94 12.70
C GLU A 216 -21.01 10.89 13.18
N ALA A 217 -21.35 10.09 14.20
CA ALA A 217 -20.51 8.97 14.62
C ALA A 217 -20.45 7.91 13.52
N LYS A 218 -19.25 7.69 12.98
CA LYS A 218 -18.97 6.60 12.03
C LYS A 218 -19.43 5.29 12.67
N ILE A 219 -20.39 4.62 12.03
CA ILE A 219 -20.96 3.35 12.47
C ILE A 219 -19.81 2.37 12.70
N ALA A 220 -19.68 1.84 13.92
CA ALA A 220 -18.67 0.85 14.25
C ALA A 220 -18.96 -0.46 13.51
N VAL A 221 -17.92 -1.26 13.22
CA VAL A 221 -18.01 -2.48 12.38
C VAL A 221 -19.05 -3.49 12.87
N HIS A 222 -19.43 -3.44 14.14
CA HIS A 222 -20.39 -4.35 14.77
C HIS A 222 -21.74 -3.70 15.12
N ASP A 223 -21.92 -2.42 14.81
CA ASP A 223 -23.15 -1.70 15.14
C ASP A 223 -24.14 -1.78 13.97
N GLN A 224 -25.41 -2.08 14.27
CA GLN A 224 -26.42 -2.24 13.24
C GLN A 224 -26.82 -0.85 12.72
N ALA A 225 -26.61 -0.62 11.42
CA ALA A 225 -26.96 0.64 10.79
C ALA A 225 -28.49 0.87 10.83
N GLN A 226 -28.92 1.82 11.65
CA GLN A 226 -30.33 2.19 11.81
C GLN A 226 -30.95 2.75 10.52
N ALA A 227 -30.14 3.40 9.69
CA ALA A 227 -30.53 3.89 8.37
C ALA A 227 -29.41 3.59 7.37
N PRO A 228 -29.75 3.28 6.10
CA PRO A 228 -28.76 3.13 5.06
C PRO A 228 -27.94 4.42 4.94
N PRO A 229 -26.62 4.34 4.75
CA PRO A 229 -25.76 5.51 4.69
C PRO A 229 -26.17 6.44 3.54
N GLU A 230 -26.18 7.75 3.79
CA GLU A 230 -26.42 8.74 2.74
C GLU A 230 -25.24 8.75 1.77
N LEU A 231 -25.49 8.37 0.52
CA LEU A 231 -24.50 8.45 -0.54
C LEU A 231 -24.35 9.92 -0.98
N ASN A 232 -23.12 10.42 -1.02
CA ASN A 232 -22.78 11.74 -1.57
C ASN A 232 -23.01 11.75 -3.09
N LYS A 233 -24.27 11.84 -3.53
CA LYS A 233 -24.69 11.71 -4.94
C LYS A 233 -24.28 12.89 -5.83
N GLY A 234 -23.76 13.97 -5.25
CA GLY A 234 -23.45 15.22 -5.95
C GLY A 234 -21.98 15.45 -6.31
N THR A 235 -21.04 14.60 -5.87
CA THR A 235 -19.60 14.85 -6.08
C THR A 235 -19.01 13.98 -7.19
N SER A 236 -19.58 14.01 -8.38
CA SER A 236 -18.87 13.50 -9.56
C SER A 236 -17.66 14.40 -9.81
N ARG A 237 -16.45 13.87 -9.59
CA ARG A 237 -15.21 14.59 -9.89
C ARG A 237 -15.16 14.93 -11.38
N GLN A 238 -15.01 16.21 -11.70
CA GLN A 238 -14.77 16.67 -13.07
C GLN A 238 -13.55 15.97 -13.65
N LEU A 239 -13.64 15.54 -14.91
CA LEU A 239 -12.53 14.87 -15.59
C LEU A 239 -11.48 15.92 -15.97
N LYS A 240 -10.23 15.70 -15.54
CA LYS A 240 -9.08 16.51 -15.95
C LYS A 240 -8.35 15.82 -17.11
N VAL A 241 -8.15 16.53 -18.22
CA VAL A 241 -7.32 16.08 -19.35
C VAL A 241 -6.30 17.18 -19.63
N GLY A 242 -5.06 16.98 -19.17
CA GLY A 242 -4.07 18.06 -19.12
C GLY A 242 -4.51 19.15 -18.15
N ASP A 243 -4.47 20.41 -18.59
CA ASP A 243 -4.90 21.58 -17.80
C ASP A 243 -6.40 21.89 -17.92
N ALA A 244 -7.13 21.17 -18.79
CA ALA A 244 -8.56 21.39 -18.99
C ALA A 244 -9.41 20.48 -18.07
N THR A 245 -10.38 21.09 -17.38
CA THR A 245 -11.42 20.41 -16.59
C THR A 245 -12.72 20.36 -17.38
N ALA A 246 -13.31 19.17 -17.52
CA ALA A 246 -14.56 18.94 -18.24
C ALA A 246 -15.57 18.18 -17.38
N ASP A 247 -16.83 18.62 -17.38
CA ASP A 247 -17.93 17.90 -16.73
C ASP A 247 -18.60 16.95 -17.73
N VAL A 248 -18.15 15.70 -17.72
CA VAL A 248 -18.59 14.64 -18.65
C VAL A 248 -19.50 13.63 -17.94
N ALA A 249 -19.69 13.75 -16.62
CA ALA A 249 -20.39 12.80 -15.74
C ALA A 249 -20.26 11.32 -16.17
N ASN A 250 -21.34 10.70 -16.67
CA ASN A 250 -21.41 9.27 -17.01
C ASN A 250 -21.22 8.97 -18.52
N ILE A 251 -20.75 9.93 -19.32
CA ILE A 251 -20.66 9.72 -20.77
C ILE A 251 -19.38 8.96 -21.11
N PRO A 252 -19.49 7.81 -21.80
CA PRO A 252 -18.34 6.97 -22.09
C PRO A 252 -17.36 7.67 -23.03
N LYS A 253 -16.07 7.35 -22.90
CA LYS A 253 -15.00 7.88 -23.77
C LYS A 253 -15.20 7.55 -25.25
N THR A 254 -15.97 6.51 -25.56
CA THR A 254 -16.31 6.10 -26.94
C THR A 254 -17.24 7.08 -27.65
N ALA A 255 -17.92 7.97 -26.92
CA ALA A 255 -18.84 8.96 -27.48
C ALA A 255 -18.15 10.14 -28.21
N GLY A 256 -16.81 10.14 -28.29
CA GLY A 256 -16.04 11.08 -29.10
C GLY A 256 -15.14 12.01 -28.29
N SER A 257 -14.90 13.20 -28.84
CA SER A 257 -14.02 14.22 -28.23
C SER A 257 -14.53 14.70 -26.87
N LEU A 258 -13.66 15.31 -26.07
CA LEU A 258 -14.02 15.88 -24.76
C LEU A 258 -15.21 16.86 -24.89
N LYS A 259 -15.13 17.78 -25.85
CA LYS A 259 -16.19 18.76 -26.17
C LYS A 259 -17.51 18.09 -26.55
N ARG A 260 -17.47 17.06 -27.41
CA ARG A 260 -18.68 16.31 -27.79
C ARG A 260 -19.36 15.67 -26.57
N ARG A 261 -18.56 15.25 -25.60
CA ARG A 261 -19.06 14.64 -24.37
C ARG A 261 -19.64 15.67 -23.39
N GLU A 262 -19.16 16.91 -23.37
CA GLU A 262 -19.78 18.01 -22.62
C GLU A 262 -21.16 18.36 -23.22
N GLU A 263 -21.25 18.54 -24.53
CA GLU A 263 -22.52 18.81 -25.23
C GLU A 263 -23.57 17.72 -24.96
N LEU A 264 -23.15 16.46 -24.95
CA LEU A 264 -24.03 15.33 -24.64
C LEU A 264 -24.48 15.32 -23.18
N GLN A 265 -23.68 15.86 -22.26
CA GLN A 265 -24.04 15.97 -20.85
C GLN A 265 -25.07 17.09 -20.64
N GLU A 266 -24.91 18.22 -21.31
CA GLU A 266 -25.88 19.32 -21.32
C GLU A 266 -27.23 18.85 -21.88
N ALA A 267 -27.23 18.23 -23.07
CA ALA A 267 -28.45 17.70 -23.67
C ALA A 267 -29.15 16.67 -22.76
N ARG A 268 -28.37 15.84 -22.05
CA ARG A 268 -28.91 14.90 -21.05
C ARG A 268 -29.55 15.62 -19.87
N ALA A 269 -28.94 16.70 -19.38
CA ALA A 269 -29.48 17.49 -18.28
C ALA A 269 -30.83 18.10 -18.65
N ASP A 270 -30.93 18.69 -19.85
CA ASP A 270 -32.17 19.27 -20.37
C ASP A 270 -33.30 18.24 -20.46
N VAL A 271 -33.00 17.04 -20.97
CA VAL A 271 -33.97 15.94 -21.05
C VAL A 271 -34.45 15.51 -19.67
N LEU A 272 -33.52 15.42 -18.69
CA LEU A 272 -33.88 15.06 -17.32
C LEU A 272 -34.73 16.14 -16.64
N GLU A 273 -34.45 17.42 -16.88
CA GLU A 273 -35.27 18.52 -16.37
C GLU A 273 -36.67 18.54 -16.97
N ALA A 274 -36.78 18.35 -18.29
CA ALA A 274 -38.07 18.22 -18.95
C ALA A 274 -38.87 17.03 -18.38
N TYR A 275 -38.22 15.88 -18.20
CA TYR A 275 -38.84 14.71 -17.59
C TYR A 275 -39.27 14.94 -16.14
N ARG A 276 -38.44 15.63 -15.33
CA ARG A 276 -38.79 16.00 -13.95
C ARG A 276 -40.03 16.89 -13.91
N LYS A 277 -40.11 17.91 -14.77
CA LYS A 277 -41.30 18.78 -14.88
C LYS A 277 -42.55 17.98 -15.24
N ILE A 278 -42.46 17.05 -16.19
CA ILE A 278 -43.58 16.18 -16.57
C ILE A 278 -44.00 15.31 -15.39
N ARG A 279 -43.04 14.69 -14.70
CA ARG A 279 -43.31 13.82 -13.55
C ARG A 279 -43.87 14.58 -12.35
N GLU A 280 -43.37 15.77 -12.06
CA GLU A 280 -43.90 16.63 -11.00
C GLU A 280 -45.32 17.07 -11.32
N HIS A 281 -45.60 17.43 -12.57
CA HIS A 281 -46.95 17.74 -13.03
C HIS A 281 -47.89 16.53 -12.90
N GLU A 282 -47.44 15.32 -13.28
CA GLU A 282 -48.21 14.09 -13.08
C GLU A 282 -48.46 13.80 -11.59
N GLN A 283 -47.44 13.95 -10.74
CA GLN A 283 -47.56 13.76 -9.30
C GLN A 283 -48.50 14.78 -8.67
N ALA A 284 -48.40 16.05 -9.05
CA ALA A 284 -49.31 17.10 -8.61
C ALA A 284 -50.74 16.84 -9.07
N LYS A 285 -50.93 16.31 -10.28
CA LYS A 285 -52.25 15.89 -10.78
C LYS A 285 -52.82 14.72 -9.96
N LEU A 286 -52.00 13.74 -9.59
CA LEU A 286 -52.40 12.62 -8.75
C LEU A 286 -52.77 13.07 -7.32
N LEU A 287 -51.94 13.93 -6.71
CA LEU A 287 -52.20 14.51 -5.40
C LEU A 287 -53.47 15.37 -5.40
N ARG A 288 -53.69 16.17 -6.45
CA ARG A 288 -54.91 16.96 -6.63
C ARG A 288 -56.15 16.09 -6.88
N ALA A 289 -55.97 14.89 -7.44
CA ALA A 289 -57.04 13.91 -7.63
C ALA A 289 -57.38 13.12 -6.34
N GLY A 290 -56.71 13.40 -5.21
CA GLY A 290 -57.11 12.91 -3.89
C GLY A 290 -56.78 11.44 -3.61
N LEU A 291 -55.71 10.93 -4.21
CA LEU A 291 -55.06 9.67 -3.81
C LEU A 291 -53.82 9.95 -2.96
#